data_AF-A0A2J0KSM6-F1
#
_entry.id   AF-A0A2J0KSM6-F1
#
_cell.length_a   1.000
_cell.length_b   1.000
_cell.length_c   1.000
_cell.angle_alpha   90.00
_cell.angle_beta   90.00
_cell.angle_gamma   90.00
#
_symmetry.space_group_name_H-M   'P 1'
#
loop_
_entity.id
_entity.type
_entity.pdbx_description
1 polymer ?
#
loop_
_entity_poly.entity_id
_entity_poly.type
_entity_poly.pdbx_seq_one_letter_code
_entity_poly.pdbx_strand_id
1 'polypeptide(L)'
;MNNVKTKLVIPKKLQQNWIINKHNILNTSMAQGIPIFKFSYQPDSGQFLFAEAPMRHNIMIKVYGNHTFDEYIRGIYFKEKKIVYLRGHEREDWLKGTKKMLRSHGVPKTIKIVWGEKVARKLAADLEGL
;
A
#
# COMPACT_ATOMS: atom_id res chain seq x y z
N MET A 1 -10.82 13.17 -21.65
CA MET A 1 -9.98 12.72 -20.53
C MET A 1 -10.41 11.32 -20.13
N ASN A 2 -9.61 10.30 -20.45
CA ASN A 2 -9.97 8.91 -20.20
C ASN A 2 -10.03 8.63 -18.71
N ASN A 3 -11.21 8.23 -18.23
CA ASN A 3 -11.44 7.68 -16.91
C ASN A 3 -10.65 6.37 -16.80
N VAL A 4 -9.38 6.44 -16.39
CA VAL A 4 -8.64 5.26 -15.94
C VAL A 4 -9.36 4.77 -14.70
N LYS A 5 -10.25 3.77 -14.88
CA LYS A 5 -10.61 2.85 -13.81
C LYS A 5 -9.28 2.34 -13.28
N THR A 6 -8.91 2.77 -12.08
CA THR A 6 -7.67 2.39 -11.40
C THR A 6 -7.66 0.88 -11.24
N LYS A 7 -7.01 0.20 -12.18
CA LYS A 7 -6.95 -1.25 -12.28
C LYS A 7 -6.29 -1.79 -11.01
N LEU A 8 -6.88 -2.83 -10.44
CA LEU A 8 -6.37 -3.54 -9.29
C LEU A 8 -6.22 -5.02 -9.65
N VAL A 9 -4.97 -5.49 -9.66
CA VAL A 9 -4.61 -6.88 -9.95
C VAL A 9 -3.92 -7.45 -8.73
N ILE A 10 -4.47 -8.55 -8.23
CA ILE A 10 -3.98 -9.23 -7.04
C ILE A 10 -3.42 -10.58 -7.49
N PRO A 11 -2.13 -10.89 -7.23
CA PRO A 11 -1.58 -12.21 -7.53
C PRO A 11 -2.42 -13.33 -6.91
N LYS A 12 -2.69 -14.41 -7.64
CA LYS A 12 -3.51 -15.55 -7.16
C LYS A 12 -3.04 -16.10 -5.81
N LYS A 13 -1.72 -16.12 -5.58
CA LYS A 13 -1.10 -16.53 -4.31
C LYS A 13 -1.53 -15.66 -3.11
N LEU A 14 -1.84 -14.38 -3.34
CA LEU A 14 -2.29 -13.43 -2.33
C LEU A 14 -3.82 -13.36 -2.22
N GLN A 15 -4.57 -13.86 -3.20
CA GLN A 15 -6.04 -13.87 -3.16
C GLN A 15 -6.58 -14.78 -2.05
N GLN A 16 -5.87 -15.87 -1.73
CA GLN A 16 -6.27 -16.82 -0.68
C GLN A 16 -6.23 -16.18 0.71
N ASN A 17 -5.32 -15.23 0.87
CA ASN A 17 -5.15 -14.42 2.07
C ASN A 17 -6.12 -13.24 2.13
N TRP A 18 -6.89 -13.06 1.06
CA TRP A 18 -7.89 -12.02 0.87
C TRP A 18 -9.26 -12.59 1.32
N ILE A 19 -9.42 -12.96 2.60
CA ILE A 19 -10.77 -13.21 3.17
C ILE A 19 -11.47 -11.85 3.34
N ILE A 20 -11.79 -11.15 2.25
CA ILE A 20 -11.93 -9.70 2.30
C ILE A 20 -13.13 -9.23 1.49
N ASN A 21 -14.10 -8.80 2.26
CA ASN A 21 -14.69 -7.47 2.20
C ASN A 21 -14.11 -6.57 1.09
N LYS A 22 -14.69 -6.67 -0.11
CA LYS A 22 -14.32 -5.91 -1.31
C LYS A 22 -14.41 -4.38 -1.15
N HIS A 23 -14.85 -3.88 0.01
CA HIS A 23 -15.11 -2.47 0.26
C HIS A 23 -13.95 -1.71 0.90
N ASN A 24 -12.88 -2.34 1.41
CA ASN A 24 -11.68 -1.60 1.86
C ASN A 24 -10.40 -2.44 1.73
N ILE A 25 -9.53 -2.04 0.79
CA ILE A 25 -8.31 -2.77 0.43
C ILE A 25 -7.25 -2.85 1.54
N LEU A 26 -7.31 -1.95 2.53
CA LEU A 26 -6.41 -1.95 3.69
C LEU A 26 -7.01 -2.66 4.91
N ASN A 27 -8.26 -3.12 4.83
CA ASN A 27 -8.94 -3.85 5.90
C ASN A 27 -8.97 -5.34 5.55
N THR A 28 -7.88 -6.03 5.86
CA THR A 28 -7.70 -7.46 5.60
C THR A 28 -7.91 -8.27 6.87
N SER A 29 -8.42 -9.51 6.78
CA SER A 29 -8.43 -10.43 7.94
C SER A 29 -7.01 -10.64 8.48
N MET A 30 -6.01 -10.67 7.60
CA MET A 30 -4.58 -10.70 7.96
C MET A 30 -4.05 -9.40 8.60
N ALA A 31 -4.82 -8.31 8.63
CA ALA A 31 -4.49 -7.07 9.32
C ALA A 31 -5.36 -6.87 10.58
N GLN A 32 -6.14 -7.88 10.97
CA GLN A 32 -6.80 -7.91 12.26
C GLN A 32 -5.74 -8.21 13.33
N GLY A 33 -5.69 -7.39 14.38
CA GLY A 33 -4.64 -7.45 15.39
C GLY A 33 -3.28 -6.84 15.01
N ILE A 34 -2.98 -6.65 13.72
CA ILE A 34 -1.69 -6.08 13.30
C ILE A 34 -1.74 -4.53 13.29
N PRO A 35 -0.84 -3.85 14.02
CA PRO A 35 -0.82 -2.38 14.09
C PRO A 35 -0.31 -1.72 12.80
N ILE A 36 0.58 -2.41 12.07
CA ILE A 36 1.20 -1.95 10.83
C ILE A 36 0.93 -2.92 9.68
N PHE A 37 0.37 -2.40 8.60
CA PHE A 37 0.15 -3.15 7.36
C PHE A 37 1.04 -2.60 6.23
N LYS A 38 1.77 -3.47 5.54
CA LYS A 38 2.66 -3.10 4.43
C LYS A 38 2.09 -3.58 3.10
N PHE A 39 2.15 -2.71 2.10
CA PHE A 39 1.71 -3.02 0.73
C PHE A 39 2.62 -2.40 -0.33
N SER A 40 2.49 -2.86 -1.57
CA SER A 40 3.18 -2.28 -2.73
C SER A 40 2.25 -2.28 -3.94
N TYR A 41 2.28 -1.20 -4.71
CA TYR A 41 1.42 -1.02 -5.86
C TYR A 41 2.24 -0.61 -7.08
N GLN A 42 2.08 -1.34 -8.18
CA GLN A 42 2.63 -1.02 -9.49
C GLN A 42 1.51 -0.33 -10.29
N PRO A 43 1.61 0.98 -10.59
CA PRO A 43 0.49 1.73 -11.18
C PRO A 43 0.09 1.34 -12.61
N ASP A 44 1.03 0.92 -13.44
CA ASP A 44 0.78 0.62 -14.86
C ASP A 44 0.04 -0.72 -15.07
N SER A 45 0.49 -1.77 -14.41
CA SER A 45 -0.12 -3.10 -14.39
C SER A 45 -1.31 -3.18 -13.44
N GLY A 46 -1.36 -2.27 -12.45
CA GLY A 46 -2.33 -2.27 -11.37
C GLY A 46 -2.03 -3.31 -10.29
N GLN A 47 -0.84 -3.92 -10.30
CA GLN A 47 -0.52 -4.99 -9.37
C GLN A 47 -0.44 -4.48 -7.93
N PHE A 48 -1.24 -5.06 -7.04
CA PHE A 48 -1.23 -4.77 -5.62
C PHE A 48 -0.75 -5.97 -4.83
N LEU A 49 0.30 -5.74 -4.05
CA LEU A 49 0.95 -6.71 -3.19
C LEU A 49 0.75 -6.30 -1.75
N PHE A 50 0.59 -7.28 -0.87
CA PHE A 50 0.59 -7.06 0.56
C PHE A 50 1.16 -8.27 1.27
N ALA A 51 1.64 -8.05 2.49
CA ALA A 51 2.18 -9.10 3.33
C ALA A 51 1.99 -8.73 4.80
N GLU A 52 1.91 -9.77 5.63
CA GLU A 52 1.90 -9.66 7.09
C GLU A 52 3.25 -9.15 7.61
N ALA A 53 3.21 -8.35 8.69
CA ALA A 53 4.41 -7.98 9.42
C ALA A 53 5.04 -9.25 10.04
N PRO A 54 6.38 -9.42 10.03
CA PRO A 54 7.39 -8.39 9.79
C PRO A 54 7.89 -8.27 8.34
N MET A 55 7.23 -8.89 7.34
CA MET A 55 7.77 -8.98 5.97
C MET A 55 8.17 -7.61 5.40
N ARG A 56 9.36 -7.54 4.79
CA ARG A 56 9.90 -6.33 4.16
C ARG A 56 9.42 -6.21 2.71
N HIS A 57 9.29 -4.99 2.20
CA HIS A 57 8.83 -4.74 0.82
C HIS A 57 9.66 -5.46 -0.24
N ASN A 58 10.99 -5.49 -0.08
CA ASN A 58 11.88 -6.17 -1.02
C ASN A 58 11.62 -7.69 -1.08
N ILE A 59 11.35 -8.32 0.06
CA ILE A 59 10.99 -9.75 0.13
C ILE A 59 9.62 -9.97 -0.51
N MET A 60 8.62 -9.17 -0.15
CA MET A 60 7.26 -9.27 -0.69
C MET A 60 7.24 -9.13 -2.22
N ILE A 61 7.97 -8.14 -2.76
CA ILE A 61 8.08 -7.92 -4.21
C ILE A 61 8.81 -9.10 -4.87
N LYS A 62 9.90 -9.60 -4.27
CA LYS A 62 10.61 -10.78 -4.80
C LYS A 62 9.74 -12.04 -4.85
N VAL A 63 8.85 -12.24 -3.88
CA VAL A 63 8.04 -13.46 -3.76
C VAL A 63 6.75 -13.39 -4.59
N TYR A 64 6.10 -12.22 -4.65
CA TYR A 64 4.76 -12.06 -5.21
C TYR A 64 4.67 -11.06 -6.38
N GLY A 65 5.70 -10.25 -6.59
CA GLY A 65 5.75 -9.24 -7.64
C GLY A 65 6.12 -9.81 -9.00
N ASN A 66 5.69 -9.12 -10.04
CA ASN A 66 6.06 -9.40 -11.43
C ASN A 66 6.97 -8.31 -12.02
N HIS A 67 7.39 -7.35 -11.20
CA HIS A 67 8.18 -6.19 -11.59
C HIS A 67 9.37 -6.02 -10.65
N THR A 68 10.32 -5.17 -11.03
CA THR A 68 11.47 -4.82 -10.19
C THR A 68 11.06 -3.94 -9.00
N PHE A 69 11.90 -3.89 -7.98
CA PHE A 69 11.60 -3.19 -6.72
C PHE A 69 11.26 -1.71 -6.90
N ASP A 70 11.91 -1.03 -7.84
CA ASP A 70 11.74 0.40 -8.08
C ASP A 70 10.53 0.72 -8.97
N GLU A 71 9.89 -0.29 -9.55
CA GLU A 71 8.62 -0.13 -10.26
C GLU A 71 7.41 -0.07 -9.31
N TYR A 72 7.60 -0.20 -7.99
CA TYR A 72 6.51 -0.14 -7.03
C TYR A 72 6.50 1.13 -6.18
N ILE A 73 5.31 1.69 -6.02
CA ILE A 73 4.98 2.54 -4.88
C ILE A 73 4.83 1.65 -3.65
N ARG A 74 5.58 1.94 -2.60
CA ARG A 74 5.58 1.18 -1.34
C ARG A 74 4.77 1.95 -0.30
N GLY A 75 3.91 1.23 0.42
CA GLY A 75 2.99 1.82 1.38
C GLY A 75 3.06 1.15 2.75
N ILE A 76 3.02 1.97 3.81
CA ILE A 76 2.91 1.50 5.19
C ILE A 76 1.68 2.15 5.81
N TYR A 77 0.71 1.35 6.22
CA TYR A 77 -0.49 1.78 6.93
C TYR A 77 -0.34 1.55 8.43
N PHE A 78 -0.37 2.63 9.21
CA PHE A 78 -0.45 2.59 10.67
C PHE A 78 -1.91 2.72 11.08
N LYS A 79 -2.46 1.63 11.59
CA LYS A 79 -3.89 1.51 11.90
C LYS A 79 -4.33 2.46 13.01
N GLU A 80 -3.57 2.50 14.10
CA GLU A 80 -3.85 3.34 15.27
C GLU A 80 -3.81 4.83 14.93
N LYS A 81 -2.79 5.24 14.19
CA LYS A 81 -2.58 6.63 13.74
C LYS A 81 -3.47 7.02 12.55
N LYS A 82 -4.21 6.07 11.96
CA LYS A 82 -5.03 6.24 10.75
C LYS A 82 -4.25 6.94 9.64
N ILE A 83 -3.02 6.50 9.36
CA ILE A 83 -2.14 7.14 8.38
C ILE A 83 -1.45 6.11 7.47
N VAL A 84 -1.41 6.41 6.18
CA VAL A 84 -0.67 5.70 5.16
C VAL A 84 0.50 6.55 4.71
N TYR A 85 1.68 6.00 4.83
CA TYR A 85 2.93 6.54 4.33
C TYR A 85 3.27 5.91 2.98
N LEU A 86 3.35 6.70 1.91
CA LEU A 86 3.76 6.23 0.59
C LEU A 86 5.21 6.63 0.27
N ARG A 87 5.93 5.75 -0.42
CA ARG A 87 7.33 5.91 -0.84
C ARG A 87 7.52 5.49 -2.30
N GLY A 88 8.26 6.31 -3.05
CA GLY A 88 8.48 6.25 -4.50
C GLY A 88 8.67 7.68 -5.02
N HIS A 89 9.64 8.37 -4.42
CA HIS A 89 9.72 9.84 -4.41
C HIS A 89 9.95 10.42 -5.81
N GLU A 90 10.55 9.63 -6.69
CA GLU A 90 10.87 9.91 -8.08
C GLU A 90 9.65 9.86 -9.02
N ARG A 91 8.45 9.49 -8.54
CA ARG A 91 7.22 9.33 -9.34
C ARG A 91 6.01 9.98 -8.65
N GLU A 92 5.94 11.31 -8.65
CA GLU A 92 4.84 12.04 -7.98
C GLU A 92 3.46 11.73 -8.57
N ASP A 93 3.38 11.55 -9.88
CA ASP A 93 2.19 11.11 -10.61
C ASP A 93 1.70 9.74 -10.13
N TRP A 94 2.61 8.78 -9.93
CA TRP A 94 2.31 7.47 -9.39
C TRP A 94 1.85 7.52 -7.93
N LEU A 95 2.43 8.40 -7.12
CA LEU A 95 1.98 8.62 -5.73
C LEU A 95 0.54 9.17 -5.69
N LYS A 96 0.21 10.14 -6.55
CA LYS A 96 -1.15 10.67 -6.72
C LYS A 96 -2.11 9.59 -7.23
N GLY A 97 -1.69 8.79 -8.21
CA GLY A 97 -2.44 7.66 -8.75
C GLY A 97 -2.72 6.59 -7.69
N THR A 98 -1.73 6.25 -6.88
CA THR A 98 -1.86 5.29 -5.77
C THR A 98 -2.85 5.79 -4.72
N LYS A 99 -2.80 7.09 -4.36
CA LYS A 99 -3.81 7.69 -3.49
C LYS A 99 -5.21 7.55 -4.08
N LYS A 100 -5.40 7.86 -5.37
CA LYS A 100 -6.70 7.72 -6.05
C LYS A 100 -7.19 6.27 -6.02
N MET A 101 -6.31 5.32 -6.30
CA MET A 101 -6.59 3.88 -6.25
C MET A 101 -7.02 3.44 -4.84
N LEU A 102 -6.31 3.85 -3.79
CA LEU A 102 -6.69 3.52 -2.41
C LEU A 102 -8.10 4.05 -2.08
N ARG A 103 -8.40 5.28 -2.50
CA ARG A 103 -9.73 5.88 -2.28
C ARG A 103 -10.83 5.14 -3.05
N SER A 104 -10.60 4.79 -4.31
CA SER A 104 -11.60 4.08 -5.13
C SER A 104 -11.85 2.66 -4.62
N HIS A 105 -10.91 2.08 -3.88
CA HIS A 105 -11.04 0.78 -3.22
C HIS A 105 -11.33 0.93 -1.71
N GLY A 106 -12.00 2.03 -1.36
CA GLY A 106 -12.72 2.24 -0.12
C GLY A 106 -11.88 2.50 1.13
N VAL A 107 -10.64 2.97 0.96
CA VAL A 107 -9.90 3.60 2.06
C VAL A 107 -10.57 4.93 2.43
N PRO A 108 -11.17 5.05 3.65
CA PRO A 108 -11.99 6.20 4.03
C PRO A 108 -11.16 7.48 4.19
N LYS A 109 -11.76 8.64 3.89
CA LYS A 109 -11.11 9.96 3.95
C LYS A 109 -10.49 10.29 5.32
N THR A 110 -10.98 9.67 6.39
CA THR A 110 -10.44 9.76 7.75
C THR A 110 -9.02 9.20 7.90
N ILE A 111 -8.61 8.28 7.01
CA ILE A 111 -7.22 7.82 6.92
C ILE A 111 -6.43 8.82 6.08
N LYS A 112 -5.40 9.43 6.68
CA LYS A 112 -4.47 10.34 6.00
C LYS A 112 -3.55 9.53 5.07
N ILE A 113 -3.31 10.02 3.86
CA ILE A 113 -2.38 9.40 2.89
C ILE A 113 -1.35 10.45 2.53
N VAL A 114 -0.09 10.21 2.88
CA VAL A 114 0.99 11.20 2.84
C VAL A 114 2.25 10.63 2.19
N TRP A 115 3.07 11.49 1.59
CA TRP A 115 4.37 11.16 1.00
C TRP A 115 5.29 12.39 1.01
N GLY A 116 6.56 12.19 0.71
CA GLY A 116 7.58 13.25 0.62
C GLY A 116 8.68 13.13 1.68
N GLU A 117 9.73 13.94 1.55
CA GLU A 117 10.93 13.84 2.39
C GLU A 117 10.64 14.09 3.88
N LYS A 118 9.85 15.13 4.19
CA LYS A 118 9.42 15.44 5.57
C LYS A 118 8.62 14.30 6.20
N VAL A 119 7.88 13.56 5.38
CA VAL A 119 7.06 12.43 5.78
C VAL A 119 7.93 11.20 6.09
N ALA A 120 9.03 10.99 5.36
CA ALA A 120 9.99 9.93 5.64
C ALA A 120 10.65 10.09 7.02
N ARG A 121 11.00 11.32 7.42
CA ARG A 121 11.54 11.60 8.76
C ARG A 121 10.52 11.31 9.86
N LYS A 122 9.26 11.68 9.64
CA LYS A 122 8.17 11.37 10.59
C LYS A 122 7.92 9.87 10.71
N LEU A 123 7.96 9.14 9.59
CA LEU A 123 7.85 7.68 9.60
C LEU A 123 8.98 7.01 10.39
N ALA A 124 10.22 7.49 10.28
CA ALA A 124 11.34 6.96 11.07
C ALA A 124 11.07 7.11 12.58
N ALA A 125 10.69 8.31 13.02
CA ALA A 125 10.33 8.55 14.43
C ALA A 125 9.11 7.72 14.88
N ASP A 126 8.12 7.54 14.00
CA ASP A 126 6.95 6.70 14.29
C ASP A 126 7.28 5.21 14.41
N LEU A 127 8.38 4.74 13.80
CA LEU A 127 8.87 3.36 13.87
C LEU A 127 9.82 3.13 15.04
N GLU A 128 10.50 4.15 15.56
CA GLU A 128 11.39 4.04 16.73
C GLU A 128 10.63 3.84 18.05
N GLY A 129 9.36 4.24 18.10
CA GLY A 129 8.48 4.05 19.27
C GLY A 129 7.71 2.72 19.29
N LEU A 130 8.09 1.76 18.45
CA LEU A 130 7.48 0.42 18.31
C LEU A 130 8.53 -0.67 18.54
#